data_AF-A0A2T2U784-F1
#
_entry.id   AF-A0A2T2U784-F1
#
_cell.length_a   1.000
_cell.length_b   1.000
_cell.length_c   1.000
_cell.angle_alpha   90.00
_cell.angle_beta   90.00
_cell.angle_gamma   90.00
#
_symmetry.space_group_name_H-M   'P 1'
#
loop_
_entity.id
_entity.type
_entity.pdbx_description
1 polymer ?
#
loop_
_entity_poly.entity_id
_entity_poly.type
_entity_poly.pdbx_seq_one_letter_code
_entity_poly.pdbx_strand_id
1 'polypeptide(L)' 'MTEHDDLENNPASVARSAVRTVERDDEPSDAAYWRTRSPEERLAALEAIRKEYNTWKYGPECRFRRVYRVVERS' A
#
# COMPACT_ATOMS: atom_id res chain seq x y z
N MET A 1 19.49 -15.98 -13.78
CA MET A 1 19.89 -14.60 -13.48
C MET A 1 18.86 -13.74 -14.17
N THR A 2 17.69 -13.61 -13.54
CA THR A 2 16.55 -12.94 -14.13
C THR A 2 16.60 -11.50 -13.66
N GLU A 3 16.82 -10.61 -14.61
CA GLU A 3 16.72 -9.17 -14.49
C GLU A 3 15.38 -8.84 -13.82
N HIS A 4 15.44 -8.34 -12.59
CA HIS A 4 14.29 -7.75 -11.94
C HIS A 4 14.11 -6.36 -12.56
N ASP A 5 13.02 -6.20 -13.32
CA ASP A 5 12.51 -4.94 -13.84
C ASP A 5 12.48 -3.85 -12.76
N ASP A 6 13.46 -2.95 -12.77
CA ASP A 6 13.53 -1.73 -11.94
C ASP A 6 12.66 -0.59 -12.52
N LEU A 7 11.54 -0.89 -13.18
CA LEU A 7 10.72 0.10 -13.90
C LEU A 7 9.53 0.68 -13.11
N GLU A 8 9.40 0.41 -11.81
CA GLU A 8 8.23 0.86 -11.03
C GLU A 8 8.37 2.22 -10.33
N ASN A 9 9.40 3.02 -10.63
CA ASN A 9 9.46 4.40 -10.15
C ASN A 9 9.94 5.37 -11.23
N ASN A 10 9.06 5.71 -12.17
CA ASN A 10 9.29 6.79 -13.13
C ASN A 10 8.83 8.14 -12.53
N PRO A 11 9.75 9.02 -12.08
CA PRO A 11 9.39 10.31 -11.49
C PRO A 11 8.79 11.30 -12.52
N ALA A 12 8.77 10.97 -13.81
CA ALA A 12 8.28 11.86 -14.87
C ALA A 12 6.74 11.99 -14.93
N SER A 13 5.97 11.16 -14.21
CA SER A 13 4.50 11.18 -14.27
C SER A 13 3.82 11.95 -13.14
N VAL A 14 4.56 12.39 -12.12
CA VAL A 14 3.99 13.19 -11.03
C VAL A 14 4.01 14.67 -11.43
N ALA A 15 2.84 15.30 -11.46
CA ALA A 15 2.74 16.74 -11.67
C ALA A 15 3.57 17.47 -10.61
N ARG A 16 4.57 18.27 -11.02
CA ARG A 16 5.49 18.97 -10.10
C ARG A 16 4.77 19.86 -9.09
N SER A 17 3.58 20.36 -9.42
CA SER A 17 2.73 21.16 -8.53
C SER A 17 2.08 20.37 -7.39
N ALA A 18 2.05 19.03 -7.48
CA ALA A 18 1.50 18.14 -6.46
C ALA A 18 2.57 17.66 -5.45
N VAL A 19 3.83 18.04 -5.63
CA VAL A 19 4.95 17.63 -4.78
C VAL A 19 5.48 18.84 -4.01
N ARG A 20 5.60 18.68 -2.69
CA ARG A 20 6.28 19.64 -1.83
C ARG A 20 7.62 19.03 -1.41
N THR A 21 8.72 19.63 -1.83
CA THR A 21 10.05 19.28 -1.32
C THR A 21 10.23 19.89 0.06
N VAL A 22 10.61 19.08 1.04
CA VAL A 22 10.97 19.51 2.38
C VAL A 22 12.39 19.04 2.67
N GLU A 23 13.11 19.77 3.51
CA GLU A 23 14.38 19.26 4.03
C GLU A 23 14.10 18.04 4.91
N ARG A 24 15.02 17.08 4.92
CA ARG A 24 14.84 15.80 5.61
C ARG A 24 14.59 15.97 7.11
N ASP A 25 15.17 17.01 7.71
CA ASP A 25 15.01 17.31 9.13
C ASP A 25 13.67 18.03 9.43
N ASP A 26 12.98 18.52 8.39
CA ASP A 26 11.66 19.18 8.43
C ASP A 26 10.54 18.25 7.94
N GLU A 27 10.78 16.94 7.85
CA GLU A 27 9.81 15.98 7.34
C GLU A 27 8.55 15.96 8.23
N PRO A 28 7.37 16.32 7.69
CA PRO A 28 6.16 16.36 8.48
C PRO A 28 5.75 14.94 8.86
N SER A 29 5.20 14.77 10.06
CA SER A 29 4.74 13.47 10.51
C SER A 29 3.64 12.90 9.60
N ASP A 30 3.90 11.76 8.97
CA ASP A 30 2.91 10.99 8.22
C ASP A 30 1.63 10.74 9.04
N ALA A 31 1.79 10.51 10.34
CA ALA A 31 0.66 10.32 11.23
C ALA A 31 -0.19 11.60 11.38
N ALA A 32 0.43 12.79 11.38
CA ALA A 32 -0.31 14.05 11.37
C ALA A 32 -1.07 14.25 10.06
N TYR A 33 -0.46 13.89 8.93
CA TYR A 33 -1.13 13.84 7.64
C TYR A 33 -2.35 12.91 7.71
N TRP A 34 -2.20 11.64 8.07
CA TRP A 34 -3.31 10.69 8.04
C TRP A 34 -4.45 11.01 9.01
N ARG A 35 -4.18 11.68 10.14
CA ARG A 35 -5.23 12.16 11.07
C ARG A 35 -6.13 13.23 10.48
N THR A 36 -5.65 13.94 9.47
CA THR A 36 -6.38 15.01 8.78
C THR A 36 -7.37 14.49 7.73
N ARG A 37 -7.32 13.19 7.39
CA ARG A 37 -8.14 12.56 6.34
C ARG A 37 -9.33 11.83 6.96
N SER A 38 -10.40 11.70 6.19
CA SER A 38 -11.58 10.93 6.61
C SER A 38 -11.22 9.45 6.86
N PRO A 39 -11.95 8.75 7.73
CA PRO A 39 -11.78 7.31 7.91
C PRO A 39 -11.85 6.52 6.59
N GLU A 40 -12.74 6.93 5.68
CA GLU A 40 -12.96 6.29 4.38
C GLU A 40 -11.73 6.42 3.48
N GLU A 41 -11.14 7.62 3.36
CA GLU A 41 -9.92 7.84 2.57
C GLU A 41 -8.74 7.04 3.11
N ARG A 42 -8.61 6.97 4.44
CA ARG A 42 -7.55 6.19 5.10
C ARG A 42 -7.70 4.70 4.79
N LEU A 43 -8.91 4.17 4.88
CA LEU A 43 -9.19 2.76 4.57
C LEU A 43 -8.97 2.46 3.08
N ALA A 44 -9.37 3.37 2.19
CA ALA A 44 -9.14 3.21 0.75
C ALA A 44 -7.64 3.16 0.41
N ALA A 45 -6.84 4.04 1.02
CA ALA A 45 -5.38 4.04 0.85
C ALA A 45 -4.74 2.74 1.38
N LEU A 46 -5.15 2.28 2.57
CA LEU A 46 -4.68 1.01 3.12
C LEU A 46 -5.05 -0.17 2.21
N GLU A 47 -6.25 -0.18 1.63
CA GLU A 47 -6.68 -1.24 0.72
C GLU A 47 -5.90 -1.24 -0.60
N ALA A 48 -5.53 -0.07 -1.11
CA ALA A 48 -4.67 0.04 -2.28
C ALA A 48 -3.28 -0.58 -2.01
N ILE A 49 -2.64 -0.17 -0.90
CA ILE A 49 -1.33 -0.71 -0.47
C ILE A 49 -1.43 -2.23 -0.25
N ARG A 50 -2.51 -2.69 0.40
CA ARG A 50 -2.75 -4.11 0.63
C ARG A 50 -2.80 -4.88 -0.68
N LYS A 51 -3.49 -4.37 -1.72
CA LYS A 51 -3.58 -5.02 -3.03
C LYS A 51 -2.22 -5.06 -3.72
N GLU A 52 -1.52 -3.93 -3.76
CA GLU A 52 -0.18 -3.82 -4.37
C GLU A 52 0.80 -4.80 -3.74
N TYR A 53 0.91 -4.78 -2.40
CA TYR A 53 1.79 -5.70 -1.67
C TYR A 53 1.42 -7.17 -1.91
N ASN A 54 0.14 -7.50 -1.89
CA ASN A 54 -0.28 -8.88 -2.09
C ASN A 54 -0.01 -9.36 -3.52
N THR A 55 -0.24 -8.52 -4.52
CA THR A 55 0.08 -8.82 -5.92
C THR A 55 1.58 -9.05 -6.08
N TRP A 56 2.41 -8.15 -5.53
CA TRP A 56 3.87 -8.26 -5.61
C TRP A 56 4.40 -9.51 -4.89
N LYS A 57 3.94 -9.76 -3.66
CA LYS A 57 4.50 -10.82 -2.82
C LYS A 57 3.92 -12.21 -3.07
N TYR A 58 2.61 -12.28 -3.31
CA TYR A 58 1.87 -13.54 -3.39
C TYR A 58 1.33 -13.82 -4.80
N GLY A 59 1.54 -12.91 -5.74
CA GLY A 59 0.97 -12.99 -7.09
C GLY A 59 -0.52 -12.61 -7.14
N PRO A 60 -1.16 -12.73 -8.32
CA PRO A 60 -2.54 -12.29 -8.55
C PRO A 60 -3.60 -13.10 -7.77
N GLU A 61 -3.23 -14.22 -7.16
CA GLU A 61 -4.16 -15.10 -6.45
C GLU A 61 -4.17 -14.85 -4.93
N CYS A 62 -4.84 -13.77 -4.51
CA CYS A 62 -5.36 -13.70 -3.15
C CYS A 62 -6.51 -14.71 -3.00
N ARG A 63 -6.18 -15.98 -2.74
CA ARG A 63 -7.20 -16.98 -2.40
C ARG A 63 -7.93 -16.52 -1.14
N PHE A 64 -9.26 -16.58 -1.14
CA PHE A 64 -10.04 -16.23 0.04
C PHE A 64 -9.54 -17.00 1.25
N ARG A 65 -9.32 -16.29 2.37
CA ARG A 65 -8.94 -16.91 3.63
C ARG A 65 -10.07 -17.85 4.03
N ARG A 66 -9.80 -19.15 4.01
CA ARG A 66 -10.78 -20.17 4.36
C ARG A 66 -11.08 -20.06 5.86
N VAL A 67 -12.30 -19.64 6.19
CA VAL A 67 -12.83 -19.69 7.55
C VAL A 67 -13.37 -21.10 7.75
N TYR A 68 -12.65 -21.88 8.55
CA TYR A 68 -13.07 -23.23 8.91
C TYR A 68 -13.79 -23.21 10.25
N ARG A 69 -14.88 -23.97 10.36
CA ARG A 69 -15.46 -24.34 11.65
C ARG A 69 -14.82 -25.65 12.09
N VAL A 70 -14.15 -25.65 13.24
CA VAL A 70 -13.68 -26.89 13.88
C VAL A 70 -14.87 -27.53 14.58
N VAL A 71 -15.12 -28.82 14.31
CA VAL A 71 -16.13 -29.63 14.99
C VAL A 71 -15.44 -30.81 15.65
N GLU A 72 -15.83 -31.10 16.90
CA GLU A 72 -15.37 -32.29 17.62
C GLU A 72 -16.05 -33.53 17.02
N ARG A 73 -15.26 -34.58 16.73
CA ARG A 73 -15.80 -35.89 16.37
C ARG A 73 -16.04 -36.68 17.65
N SER A 74 -17.30 -36.94 17.94
CA SER A 74 -17.77 -37.98 18.88
C SER A 74 -17.33 -39.37 18.45
#